data_AF-A0A6N7EVX1-F1
#
_entry.id   AF-A0A6N7EVX1-F1
#
_cell.length_a   1.000
_cell.length_b   1.000
_cell.length_c   1.000
_cell.angle_alpha   90.00
_cell.angle_beta   90.00
_cell.angle_gamma   90.00
#
_symmetry.space_group_name_H-M   'P 1'
#
loop_
_entity.id
_entity.type
_entity.pdbx_description
1 polymer ?
#
loop_
_entity_poly.entity_id
_entity_poly.type
_entity_poly.pdbx_seq_one_letter_code
_entity_poly.pdbx_strand_id
1 'polypeptide(L)'
;MMRQEKNVMVNLLDKAISAMRPVLTPYQGKATTGNAAENTAENTAVILTELACLDYLNVRIRATDEQARHQAAKVLGAELPSISQFCSNSGNTLLGIGPSEWLVVLPSGEAAKVQNELVAALGDAHHLVVDVTGGTTQLRVTGEKARAVLEKGAYVDLHPRIFKSGQHYATVLSGAPTVIMCYGDNDYALLVRRSFSDHVARWAIDAASEYGFTVTAPALKSTAE
;
A
#
# COMPACT_ATOMS: atom_id res chain seq x y z
N MET A 1 -34.11 6.02 -24.01
CA MET A 1 -33.67 4.87 -23.20
C MET A 1 -32.19 4.95 -22.82
N MET A 2 -31.25 5.21 -23.76
CA MET A 2 -29.80 5.33 -23.48
C MET A 2 -29.35 6.47 -22.52
N ARG A 3 -30.15 7.53 -22.32
CA ARG A 3 -29.76 8.70 -21.51
C ARG A 3 -29.98 8.49 -20.00
N GLN A 4 -30.92 7.63 -19.61
CA GLN A 4 -31.15 7.29 -18.20
C GLN A 4 -30.12 6.29 -17.67
N GLU A 5 -29.72 5.30 -18.48
CA GLU A 5 -28.68 4.32 -18.10
C GLU A 5 -27.30 4.97 -17.93
N LYS A 6 -26.93 5.92 -18.81
CA LYS A 6 -25.71 6.72 -18.63
C LYS A 6 -25.72 7.52 -17.32
N ASN A 7 -26.85 8.14 -16.96
CA ASN A 7 -26.97 8.91 -15.72
C ASN A 7 -26.97 8.04 -14.46
N VAL A 8 -27.44 6.80 -14.54
CA VAL A 8 -27.37 5.83 -13.43
C VAL A 8 -25.94 5.34 -13.24
N MET A 9 -25.23 5.04 -14.33
CA MET A 9 -23.85 4.57 -14.29
C MET A 9 -22.88 5.66 -13.84
N VAL A 10 -23.07 6.91 -14.27
CA VAL A 10 -22.32 8.08 -13.79
C VAL A 10 -22.58 8.33 -12.30
N ASN A 11 -23.83 8.23 -11.82
CA ASN A 11 -24.13 8.35 -10.38
C ASN A 11 -23.57 7.19 -9.53
N LEU A 12 -23.47 5.98 -10.08
CA LEU A 12 -22.84 4.84 -9.41
C LEU A 12 -21.31 5.01 -9.35
N LEU A 13 -20.71 5.53 -10.43
CA LEU A 13 -19.30 5.91 -10.48
C LEU A 13 -19.01 7.05 -9.49
N ASP A 14 -19.81 8.11 -9.46
CA ASP A 14 -19.65 9.21 -8.50
C ASP A 14 -19.84 8.75 -7.05
N LYS A 15 -20.75 7.80 -6.78
CA LYS A 15 -20.89 7.17 -5.46
C LYS A 15 -19.73 6.25 -5.12
N ALA A 16 -19.20 5.50 -6.08
CA ALA A 16 -18.02 4.66 -5.89
C ALA A 16 -16.75 5.50 -5.65
N ILE A 17 -16.61 6.63 -6.37
CA ILE A 17 -15.56 7.63 -6.18
C ILE A 17 -15.73 8.36 -4.85
N SER A 18 -16.97 8.69 -4.45
CA SER A 18 -17.28 9.26 -3.13
C SER A 18 -17.03 8.27 -1.97
N ALA A 19 -17.20 6.96 -2.21
CA ALA A 19 -16.82 5.89 -1.30
C ALA A 19 -15.30 5.58 -1.31
N MET A 20 -14.59 5.99 -2.37
CA MET A 20 -13.12 6.04 -2.46
C MET A 20 -12.55 7.36 -1.92
N ARG A 21 -13.17 7.91 -0.86
CA ARG A 21 -12.58 9.04 -0.16
C ARG A 21 -11.24 8.60 0.44
N PRO A 22 -10.14 9.28 0.11
CA PRO A 22 -8.87 8.97 0.74
C PRO A 22 -9.02 9.17 2.25
N VAL A 23 -8.61 8.15 3.00
CA VAL A 23 -8.69 8.02 4.45
C VAL A 23 -8.04 9.22 5.15
N LEU A 24 -6.94 9.73 4.60
CA LEU A 24 -6.21 10.86 5.15
C LEU A 24 -6.71 12.22 4.64
N THR A 25 -7.61 12.26 3.64
CA THR A 25 -8.15 13.52 3.10
C THR A 25 -8.76 14.45 4.16
N PRO A 26 -9.57 13.99 5.12
CA PRO A 26 -10.10 14.86 6.18
C PRO A 26 -9.05 15.45 7.14
N TYR A 27 -7.81 14.95 7.07
CA TYR A 27 -6.69 15.37 7.92
C TYR A 27 -5.63 16.17 7.15
N GLN A 28 -5.83 16.42 5.85
CA GLN A 28 -4.93 17.24 5.04
C GLN A 28 -4.76 18.65 5.62
N GLY A 29 -3.52 19.16 5.59
CA GLY A 29 -3.20 20.50 6.10
C GLY A 29 -3.19 20.61 7.63
N LYS A 30 -3.48 19.53 8.37
CA LYS A 30 -3.25 19.48 9.82
C LYS A 30 -1.76 19.25 10.07
N ALA A 31 -1.03 20.32 10.34
CA ALA A 31 0.14 20.26 11.19
C ALA A 31 -0.38 20.35 12.63
N THR A 32 -0.23 19.28 13.42
CA THR A 32 -0.45 19.44 14.86
C THR A 32 0.86 19.96 15.43
N THR A 33 0.97 21.28 15.59
CA THR A 33 2.03 21.91 16.38
C THR A 33 1.79 21.55 17.86
N GLY A 34 2.13 20.33 18.24
CA GLY A 34 2.31 19.92 19.63
C GLY A 34 3.70 20.36 20.08
N ASN A 35 3.76 21.11 21.19
CA ASN A 35 4.95 21.70 21.83
C ASN A 35 6.31 21.07 21.47
N ALA A 36 6.95 21.62 20.45
CA ALA A 36 8.37 21.90 20.43
C ALA A 36 8.51 23.26 19.74
N ALA A 37 9.15 24.21 20.42
CA ALA A 37 9.36 25.55 19.88
C ALA A 37 9.96 25.46 18.47
N GLU A 38 9.36 26.18 17.53
CA GLU A 38 9.91 26.49 16.20
C GLU A 38 10.11 25.29 15.22
N ASN A 39 9.01 24.68 14.74
CA ASN A 39 9.08 23.82 13.55
C ASN A 39 8.40 24.48 12.34
N THR A 40 9.22 25.05 11.45
CA THR A 40 8.89 25.27 10.04
C THR A 40 8.70 23.92 9.32
N ALA A 41 8.06 23.92 8.15
CA ALA A 41 7.79 22.71 7.35
C ALA A 41 9.03 21.83 7.08
N GLU A 42 10.24 22.40 7.18
CA GLU A 42 11.53 21.72 7.05
C GLU A 42 11.92 20.83 8.25
N ASN A 43 11.22 20.91 9.39
CA ASN A 43 11.57 20.19 10.61
C ASN A 43 10.46 19.22 11.10
N THR A 44 9.60 18.74 10.20
CA THR A 44 8.56 17.77 10.58
C THR A 44 9.18 16.38 10.77
N ALA A 45 9.12 15.87 12.00
CA ALA A 45 9.73 14.59 12.36
C ALA A 45 9.01 13.36 11.77
N VAL A 46 7.73 13.49 11.43
CA VAL A 46 6.89 12.43 10.84
C VAL A 46 6.00 12.98 9.73
N ILE A 47 5.97 12.29 8.59
CA ILE A 47 5.07 12.59 7.47
C ILE A 47 4.18 11.38 7.25
N LEU A 48 2.87 11.63 7.22
CA LEU A 48 1.85 10.64 6.92
C LEU A 48 1.27 10.92 5.53
N THR A 49 1.29 9.93 4.64
CA THR A 49 0.76 10.06 3.28
C THR A 49 -0.12 8.88 2.95
N GLU A 50 -1.21 9.09 2.23
CA GLU A 50 -1.98 7.98 1.66
C GLU A 50 -1.52 7.77 0.22
N LEU A 51 -1.18 6.52 -0.11
CA LEU A 51 -0.86 6.12 -1.48
C LEU A 51 -2.16 5.67 -2.14
N ALA A 52 -2.93 6.66 -2.60
CA ALA A 52 -4.25 6.41 -3.15
C ALA A 52 -4.20 5.80 -4.56
N CYS A 53 -5.30 5.12 -4.90
CA CYS A 53 -5.54 4.57 -6.24
C CYS A 53 -4.47 3.56 -6.70
N LEU A 54 -3.98 2.72 -5.79
CA LEU A 54 -3.20 1.55 -6.16
C LEU A 54 -4.12 0.38 -6.47
N ASP A 55 -3.69 -0.44 -7.41
CA ASP A 55 -4.31 -1.69 -7.80
C ASP A 55 -3.57 -2.85 -7.12
N TYR A 56 -4.29 -3.92 -6.77
CA TYR A 56 -3.73 -5.04 -6.02
C TYR A 56 -4.18 -6.37 -6.63
N LEU A 57 -3.22 -7.21 -7.03
CA LEU A 57 -3.49 -8.59 -7.45
C LEU A 57 -2.91 -9.59 -6.45
N ASN A 58 -3.72 -10.56 -6.02
CA ASN A 58 -3.23 -11.75 -5.34
C ASN A 58 -2.87 -12.80 -6.41
N VAL A 59 -1.62 -13.23 -6.41
CA VAL A 59 -1.09 -14.21 -7.36
C VAL A 59 -0.63 -15.43 -6.60
N ARG A 60 -1.15 -16.61 -6.96
CA ARG A 60 -0.69 -17.89 -6.43
C ARG A 60 -0.24 -18.79 -7.56
N ILE A 61 0.98 -19.32 -7.41
CA ILE A 61 1.62 -20.25 -8.35
C ILE A 61 2.30 -21.31 -7.50
N ARG A 62 2.17 -22.59 -7.87
CA ARG A 62 2.78 -23.69 -7.11
C ARG A 62 4.29 -23.48 -6.95
N ALA A 63 4.80 -23.65 -5.73
CA ALA A 63 6.21 -23.41 -5.41
C ALA A 63 7.19 -24.27 -6.24
N THR A 64 6.76 -25.47 -6.64
CA THR A 64 7.55 -26.42 -7.45
C THR A 64 7.49 -26.14 -8.95
N ASP A 65 6.62 -25.23 -9.41
CA ASP A 65 6.45 -24.91 -10.83
C ASP A 65 7.37 -23.73 -11.21
N GLU A 66 8.64 -24.06 -11.48
CA GLU A 66 9.66 -23.07 -11.84
C GLU A 66 9.34 -22.36 -13.15
N GLN A 67 8.77 -23.07 -14.12
CA GLN A 67 8.40 -22.51 -15.41
C GLN A 67 7.31 -21.46 -15.25
N ALA A 68 6.22 -21.76 -14.54
CA ALA A 68 5.14 -20.81 -14.30
C ALA A 68 5.63 -19.57 -13.53
N ARG A 69 6.47 -19.75 -12.49
CA ARG A 69 7.07 -18.62 -11.76
C ARG A 69 7.94 -17.75 -12.66
N HIS A 70 8.71 -18.34 -13.57
CA HIS A 70 9.53 -17.59 -14.52
C HIS A 70 8.69 -16.82 -15.54
N GLN A 71 7.57 -17.38 -16.02
CA GLN A 71 6.64 -16.64 -16.90
C GLN A 71 5.97 -15.48 -16.17
N ALA A 72 5.52 -15.68 -14.94
CA ALA A 72 4.96 -14.59 -14.13
C ALA A 72 5.98 -13.48 -13.88
N ALA A 73 7.23 -13.82 -13.57
CA ALA A 73 8.31 -12.85 -13.37
C ALA A 73 8.55 -11.99 -14.63
N LYS A 74 8.44 -12.57 -15.83
CA LYS A 74 8.55 -11.82 -17.10
C LYS A 74 7.43 -10.80 -17.26
N VAL A 75 6.18 -11.18 -17.01
CA VAL A 75 5.03 -10.27 -17.09
C VAL A 75 5.15 -9.15 -16.07
N LEU A 76 5.52 -9.49 -14.83
CA LEU A 76 5.64 -8.53 -13.73
C LEU A 76 6.89 -7.65 -13.82
N GLY A 77 7.84 -8.02 -14.68
CA GLY A 77 9.09 -7.31 -14.91
C GLY A 77 10.12 -7.47 -13.78
N ALA A 78 9.92 -8.38 -12.83
CA ALA A 78 10.85 -8.62 -11.73
C ALA A 78 10.75 -10.06 -11.23
N GLU A 79 11.84 -10.57 -10.63
CA GLU A 79 11.82 -11.86 -9.97
C GLU A 79 10.84 -11.87 -8.79
N LEU A 80 10.15 -12.99 -8.62
CA LEU A 80 9.20 -13.18 -7.52
C LEU A 80 9.98 -13.26 -6.20
N PRO A 81 9.77 -12.31 -5.26
CA PRO A 81 10.54 -12.25 -4.03
C PRO A 81 10.21 -13.41 -3.08
N SER A 82 11.15 -13.72 -2.19
CA SER A 82 10.96 -14.70 -1.12
C SER A 82 9.98 -14.19 -0.05
N ILE A 83 9.57 -15.10 0.85
CA ILE A 83 8.72 -14.77 1.99
C ILE A 83 9.35 -13.61 2.80
N SER A 84 8.51 -12.65 3.20
CA SER A 84 8.92 -11.45 3.95
C SER A 84 9.87 -10.52 3.21
N GLN A 85 10.03 -10.69 1.90
CA GLN A 85 10.75 -9.78 1.02
C GLN A 85 9.80 -9.14 0.02
N PHE A 86 10.18 -7.96 -0.45
CA PHE A 86 9.51 -7.28 -1.54
C PHE A 86 10.53 -6.60 -2.45
N CYS A 87 10.14 -6.38 -3.69
CA CYS A 87 10.92 -5.61 -4.66
C CYS A 87 10.00 -4.65 -5.41
N SER A 88 10.56 -3.53 -5.87
CA SER A 88 9.83 -2.56 -6.69
C SER A 88 10.53 -2.38 -8.03
N ASN A 89 9.78 -2.37 -9.12
CA ASN A 89 10.31 -2.09 -10.46
C ASN A 89 9.29 -1.29 -11.27
N SER A 90 9.71 -0.17 -11.88
CA SER A 90 8.90 0.65 -12.80
C SER A 90 7.48 0.97 -12.33
N GLY A 91 7.28 1.14 -11.01
CA GLY A 91 5.97 1.46 -10.42
C GLY A 91 5.18 0.25 -9.90
N ASN A 92 5.62 -0.98 -10.18
CA ASN A 92 5.08 -2.19 -9.58
C ASN A 92 5.83 -2.53 -8.29
N THR A 93 5.15 -3.10 -7.32
CA THR A 93 5.78 -3.68 -6.12
C THR A 93 5.28 -5.10 -5.90
N LEU A 94 6.20 -6.05 -5.80
CA LEU A 94 5.89 -7.46 -5.55
C LEU A 94 6.23 -7.79 -4.11
N LEU A 95 5.31 -8.39 -3.36
CA LEU A 95 5.53 -8.84 -1.98
C LEU A 95 5.41 -10.36 -1.93
N GLY A 96 6.44 -11.04 -1.39
CA GLY A 96 6.39 -12.47 -1.12
C GLY A 96 5.65 -12.73 0.18
N ILE A 97 4.40 -13.18 0.08
CA ILE A 97 3.51 -13.43 1.23
C ILE A 97 3.73 -14.85 1.76
N GLY A 98 3.89 -15.81 0.86
CA GLY A 98 4.10 -17.21 1.18
C GLY A 98 4.94 -17.91 0.10
N PRO A 99 5.24 -19.20 0.27
CA PRO A 99 6.09 -19.95 -0.66
C PRO A 99 5.47 -20.11 -2.07
N SER A 100 4.16 -19.89 -2.17
CA SER A 100 3.38 -20.00 -3.41
C SER A 100 2.39 -18.84 -3.57
N GLU A 101 2.62 -17.71 -2.88
CA GLU A 101 1.68 -16.60 -2.84
C GLU A 101 2.40 -15.24 -2.80
N TRP A 102 1.98 -14.36 -3.70
CA TRP A 102 2.49 -13.00 -3.85
C TRP A 102 1.34 -12.00 -3.89
N LEU A 103 1.60 -10.82 -3.34
CA LEU A 103 0.76 -9.65 -3.56
C LEU A 103 1.47 -8.72 -4.52
N VAL A 104 0.81 -8.38 -5.62
CA VAL A 104 1.30 -7.44 -6.63
C VAL A 104 0.58 -6.12 -6.42
N VAL A 105 1.34 -5.07 -6.16
CA VAL A 105 0.85 -3.68 -6.10
C VAL A 105 1.17 -3.02 -7.43
N LEU A 106 0.17 -2.42 -8.06
CA LEU A 106 0.26 -1.82 -9.38
C LEU A 106 -0.21 -0.36 -9.34
N PRO A 107 0.22 0.48 -10.30
CA PRO A 107 -0.42 1.76 -10.54
C PRO A 107 -1.92 1.62 -10.84
N SER A 108 -2.71 2.65 -10.52
CA SER A 108 -4.15 2.70 -10.79
C SER A 108 -4.49 2.30 -12.23
N GLY A 109 -5.46 1.42 -12.39
CA GLY A 109 -6.02 1.06 -13.70
C GLY A 109 -5.22 0.00 -14.46
N GLU A 110 -4.15 -0.55 -13.89
CA GLU A 110 -3.34 -1.60 -14.53
C GLU A 110 -3.78 -3.02 -14.13
N ALA A 111 -4.61 -3.21 -13.07
CA ALA A 111 -5.01 -4.54 -12.57
C ALA A 111 -5.54 -5.47 -13.66
N ALA A 112 -6.53 -5.03 -14.43
CA ALA A 112 -7.19 -5.86 -15.43
C ALA A 112 -6.22 -6.27 -16.56
N LYS A 113 -5.35 -5.36 -16.99
CA LYS A 113 -4.36 -5.62 -18.04
C LYS A 113 -3.33 -6.63 -17.55
N VAL A 114 -2.70 -6.38 -16.41
CA VAL A 114 -1.66 -7.27 -15.85
C VAL A 114 -2.25 -8.63 -15.47
N GLN A 115 -3.49 -8.69 -14.97
CA GLN A 115 -4.19 -9.93 -14.70
C GLN A 115 -4.35 -10.77 -15.97
N ASN A 116 -4.81 -10.16 -17.07
CA ASN A 116 -4.98 -10.87 -18.34
C ASN A 116 -3.64 -11.35 -18.91
N GLU A 117 -2.60 -10.53 -18.84
CA GLU A 117 -1.24 -10.89 -19.26
C GLU A 117 -0.67 -12.06 -18.44
N LEU A 118 -0.88 -12.06 -17.12
CA LEU A 118 -0.48 -13.16 -16.24
C LEU A 118 -1.22 -14.46 -16.58
N VAL A 119 -2.55 -14.41 -16.69
CA VAL A 119 -3.36 -15.59 -17.01
C VAL A 119 -2.95 -16.17 -18.38
N ALA A 120 -2.72 -15.32 -19.38
CA ALA A 120 -2.26 -15.75 -20.70
C ALA A 120 -0.87 -16.38 -20.64
N ALA A 121 0.07 -15.80 -19.88
CA ALA A 121 1.43 -16.32 -19.75
C ALA A 121 1.52 -17.63 -18.94
N LEU A 122 0.62 -17.82 -17.98
CA LEU A 122 0.56 -19.00 -17.13
C LEU A 122 -0.15 -20.19 -17.82
N GLY A 123 -1.08 -19.93 -18.74
CA GLY A 123 -1.76 -20.96 -19.52
C GLY A 123 -2.40 -22.03 -18.64
N ASP A 124 -2.12 -23.30 -18.93
CA ASP A 124 -2.68 -24.46 -18.22
C ASP A 124 -2.01 -24.74 -16.85
N ALA A 125 -1.01 -23.94 -16.44
CA ALA A 125 -0.38 -24.11 -15.13
C ALA A 125 -1.41 -23.92 -14.01
N HIS A 126 -1.23 -24.62 -12.89
CA HIS A 126 -2.12 -24.44 -11.73
C HIS A 126 -1.83 -23.10 -11.04
N HIS A 127 -2.72 -22.13 -11.21
CA HIS A 127 -2.54 -20.77 -10.71
C HIS A 127 -3.84 -20.13 -10.21
N LEU A 128 -3.69 -19.01 -9.50
CA LEU A 128 -4.75 -18.07 -9.15
C LEU A 128 -4.23 -16.65 -9.40
N VAL A 129 -5.00 -15.83 -10.11
CA VAL A 129 -4.74 -14.39 -10.24
C VAL A 129 -6.05 -13.67 -9.98
N VAL A 130 -6.15 -12.95 -8.86
CA VAL A 130 -7.39 -12.31 -8.41
C VAL A 130 -7.13 -10.85 -8.07
N ASP A 131 -7.95 -9.98 -8.63
CA ASP A 131 -8.02 -8.58 -8.23
C ASP A 131 -8.62 -8.44 -6.82
N VAL A 132 -7.83 -7.87 -5.92
CA VAL A 132 -8.19 -7.57 -4.52
C VAL A 132 -8.14 -6.08 -4.22
N THR A 133 -8.14 -5.23 -5.26
CA THR A 133 -7.99 -3.78 -5.17
C THR A 133 -8.98 -3.13 -4.22
N GLY A 134 -10.25 -3.54 -4.30
CA GLY A 134 -11.33 -3.01 -3.46
C GLY A 134 -11.17 -3.29 -1.96
N GLY A 135 -10.29 -4.21 -1.55
CA GLY A 135 -10.12 -4.63 -0.16
C GLY A 135 -8.97 -3.98 0.58
N THR A 136 -8.02 -3.36 -0.12
CA THR A 136 -6.73 -2.92 0.45
C THR A 136 -6.47 -1.44 0.17
N THR A 137 -5.76 -0.78 1.06
CA THR A 137 -5.18 0.55 0.86
C THR A 137 -3.79 0.61 1.50
N GLN A 138 -2.98 1.59 1.12
CA GLN A 138 -1.63 1.77 1.62
C GLN A 138 -1.45 3.18 2.20
N LEU A 139 -0.95 3.21 3.44
CA LEU A 139 -0.50 4.43 4.11
C LEU A 139 1.02 4.42 4.14
N ARG A 140 1.66 5.58 4.05
CA ARG A 140 3.11 5.75 4.17
C ARG A 140 3.41 6.58 5.40
N VAL A 141 4.40 6.15 6.17
CA VAL A 141 4.90 6.82 7.38
C VAL A 141 6.38 7.03 7.17
N THR A 142 6.79 8.29 6.99
CA THR A 142 8.20 8.64 6.75
C THR A 142 8.69 9.68 7.75
N GLY A 143 10.01 9.88 7.81
CA GLY A 143 10.65 10.89 8.66
C GLY A 143 11.38 10.28 9.86
N GLU A 144 12.24 11.06 10.50
CA GLU A 144 13.18 10.59 11.54
C GLU A 144 12.51 9.81 12.68
N LYS A 145 11.25 10.14 13.02
CA LYS A 145 10.50 9.48 14.10
C LYS A 145 9.49 8.44 13.60
N ALA A 146 9.46 8.11 12.32
CA ALA A 146 8.52 7.13 11.75
C ALA A 146 8.59 5.77 12.45
N ARG A 147 9.80 5.24 12.68
CA ARG A 147 9.99 3.98 13.41
C ARG A 147 9.44 4.06 14.84
N ALA A 148 9.74 5.14 15.57
CA ALA A 148 9.29 5.33 16.94
C ALA A 148 7.75 5.38 17.05
N VAL A 149 7.08 6.00 16.06
CA VAL A 149 5.61 5.96 15.94
C VAL A 149 5.11 4.53 15.74
N LEU A 150 5.71 3.77 14.83
CA LEU A 150 5.29 2.38 14.56
C LEU A 150 5.52 1.46 15.76
N GLU A 151 6.64 1.62 16.48
CA GLU A 151 7.00 0.83 17.67
C GLU A 151 6.00 0.97 18.82
N LYS A 152 5.16 2.01 18.85
CA LYS A 152 4.09 2.15 19.85
C LYS A 152 2.95 1.15 19.69
N GLY A 153 2.78 0.57 18.50
CA GLY A 153 1.64 -0.28 18.18
C GLY A 153 1.98 -1.56 17.44
N ALA A 154 3.20 -1.69 16.90
CA ALA A 154 3.65 -2.87 16.17
C ALA A 154 4.07 -3.98 17.13
N TYR A 155 3.73 -5.23 16.79
CA TYR A 155 4.06 -6.41 17.59
C TYR A 155 5.38 -7.06 17.18
N VAL A 156 6.06 -6.50 16.18
CA VAL A 156 7.30 -7.02 15.59
C VAL A 156 8.47 -6.08 15.89
N ASP A 157 9.69 -6.63 15.89
CA ASP A 157 10.90 -5.84 16.04
C ASP A 157 11.20 -5.04 14.76
N LEU A 158 11.13 -3.71 14.86
CA LEU A 158 11.40 -2.79 13.77
C LEU A 158 12.85 -2.25 13.81
N HIS A 159 13.70 -2.80 14.67
CA HIS A 159 15.08 -2.36 14.79
C HIS A 159 15.85 -2.57 13.46
N PRO A 160 16.62 -1.58 12.96
CA PRO A 160 17.28 -1.62 11.65
C PRO A 160 18.26 -2.80 11.42
N ARG A 161 18.74 -3.42 12.51
CA ARG A 161 19.56 -4.65 12.42
C ARG A 161 18.77 -5.86 11.95
N ILE A 162 17.47 -5.90 12.23
CA ILE A 162 16.55 -7.00 11.91
C ILE A 162 15.68 -6.63 10.72
N PHE A 163 14.99 -5.48 10.77
CA PHE A 163 14.04 -5.04 9.75
C PHE A 163 14.68 -4.07 8.76
N LYS A 164 15.17 -4.62 7.66
CA LYS A 164 15.97 -3.94 6.63
C LYS A 164 15.12 -3.55 5.43
N SER A 165 15.65 -2.63 4.61
CA SER A 165 15.03 -2.24 3.34
C SER A 165 14.75 -3.47 2.46
N GLY A 166 13.59 -3.49 1.81
CA GLY A 166 13.12 -4.61 1.00
C GLY A 166 12.46 -5.74 1.80
N GLN A 167 12.30 -5.59 3.12
CA GLN A 167 11.56 -6.55 3.95
C GLN A 167 10.16 -6.05 4.31
N HIS A 168 9.26 -7.00 4.51
CA HIS A 168 7.93 -6.72 5.06
C HIS A 168 7.54 -7.75 6.11
N TYR A 169 6.70 -7.33 7.05
CA TYR A 169 6.09 -8.21 8.05
C TYR A 169 4.57 -8.01 8.09
N ALA A 170 3.84 -9.11 7.92
CA ALA A 170 2.43 -9.19 8.26
C ALA A 170 2.30 -9.33 9.79
N THR A 171 1.66 -8.35 10.43
CA THR A 171 1.59 -8.23 11.87
C THR A 171 0.26 -7.58 12.30
N VAL A 172 0.15 -7.27 13.58
CA VAL A 172 -0.90 -6.43 14.16
C VAL A 172 -0.28 -5.07 14.49
N LEU A 173 -0.95 -4.00 14.07
CA LEU A 173 -0.61 -2.62 14.37
C LEU A 173 -1.81 -1.98 15.07
N SER A 174 -1.69 -1.67 16.36
CA SER A 174 -2.79 -1.09 17.13
C SER A 174 -4.10 -1.90 17.04
N GLY A 175 -3.99 -3.23 17.15
CA GLY A 175 -5.13 -4.15 17.08
C GLY A 175 -5.65 -4.46 15.67
N ALA A 176 -5.10 -3.83 14.62
CA ALA A 176 -5.52 -4.06 13.23
C ALA A 176 -4.48 -4.89 12.44
N PRO A 177 -4.89 -5.93 11.68
CA PRO A 177 -4.00 -6.64 10.77
C PRO A 177 -3.39 -5.69 9.73
N THR A 178 -2.07 -5.64 9.67
CA THR A 178 -1.29 -4.70 8.86
C THR A 178 -0.04 -5.37 8.32
N VAL A 179 0.29 -5.15 7.05
CA VAL A 179 1.63 -5.47 6.52
C VAL A 179 2.48 -4.21 6.57
N ILE A 180 3.56 -4.23 7.34
CA ILE A 180 4.55 -3.15 7.41
C ILE A 180 5.66 -3.47 6.42
N MET A 181 5.94 -2.55 5.49
CA MET A 181 7.04 -2.64 4.52
C MET A 181 8.11 -1.62 4.87
N CYS A 182 9.39 -2.02 4.83
CA CYS A 182 10.53 -1.14 5.05
C CYS A 182 11.19 -0.77 3.72
N TYR A 183 11.19 0.50 3.37
CA TYR A 183 11.94 1.04 2.22
C TYR A 183 13.36 1.48 2.62
N GLY A 184 13.70 1.47 3.92
CA GLY A 184 14.95 2.03 4.45
C GLY A 184 14.76 3.47 4.90
N ASP A 185 15.79 4.10 5.47
CA ASP A 185 15.83 5.55 5.74
C ASP A 185 14.60 6.15 6.47
N ASN A 186 14.06 5.39 7.44
CA ASN A 186 12.83 5.72 8.17
C ASN A 186 11.60 5.91 7.26
N ASP A 187 11.49 5.09 6.22
CA ASP A 187 10.40 5.08 5.26
C ASP A 187 9.67 3.74 5.30
N TYR A 188 8.41 3.80 5.69
CA TYR A 188 7.57 2.63 5.86
C TYR A 188 6.26 2.78 5.12
N ALA A 189 5.79 1.67 4.54
CA ALA A 189 4.42 1.58 4.05
C ALA A 189 3.62 0.56 4.85
N LEU A 190 2.35 0.86 5.07
CA LEU A 190 1.39 0.07 5.80
C LEU A 190 0.30 -0.36 4.83
N LEU A 191 0.28 -1.64 4.44
CA LEU A 191 -0.90 -2.19 3.76
C LEU A 191 -1.91 -2.62 4.80
N VAL A 192 -3.11 -2.05 4.69
CA VAL A 192 -4.21 -2.29 5.60
C VAL A 192 -5.46 -2.63 4.81
N ARG A 193 -6.33 -3.48 5.38
CA ARG A 193 -7.66 -3.66 4.78
C ARG A 193 -8.41 -2.33 4.89
N ARG A 194 -9.14 -1.95 3.85
CA ARG A 194 -9.87 -0.66 3.80
C ARG A 194 -10.83 -0.45 4.98
N SER A 195 -11.37 -1.51 5.56
CA SER A 195 -12.24 -1.40 6.74
C SER A 195 -11.52 -0.95 8.01
N PHE A 196 -10.20 -1.12 8.10
CA PHE A 196 -9.37 -0.71 9.24
C PHE A 196 -8.60 0.58 8.99
N SER A 197 -8.66 1.14 7.78
CA SER A 197 -7.75 2.22 7.40
C SER A 197 -7.99 3.50 8.19
N ASP A 198 -9.24 3.90 8.45
CA ASP A 198 -9.57 5.07 9.29
C ASP A 198 -9.04 4.89 10.72
N HIS A 199 -9.18 3.69 11.30
CA HIS A 199 -8.63 3.37 12.61
C HIS A 199 -7.10 3.52 12.64
N VAL A 200 -6.40 2.88 11.70
CA VAL A 200 -4.93 2.91 11.63
C VAL A 200 -4.43 4.33 11.36
N ALA A 201 -5.10 5.10 10.50
CA ALA A 201 -4.77 6.48 10.22
C ALA A 201 -4.89 7.38 11.46
N ARG A 202 -6.01 7.29 12.19
CA ARG A 202 -6.22 8.04 13.43
C ARG A 202 -5.21 7.68 14.50
N TRP A 203 -4.93 6.39 14.65
CA TRP A 203 -3.91 5.91 15.57
C TRP A 203 -2.52 6.45 15.19
N ALA A 204 -2.14 6.42 13.92
CA ALA A 204 -0.84 6.93 13.47
C ALA A 204 -0.70 8.44 13.73
N ILE A 205 -1.77 9.21 13.52
CA ILE A 205 -1.84 10.64 13.83
C ILE A 205 -1.65 10.89 15.33
N ASP A 206 -2.40 10.17 16.17
CA ASP A 206 -2.30 10.28 17.63
C ASP A 206 -0.90 9.91 18.12
N ALA A 207 -0.37 8.79 17.64
CA ALA A 207 0.97 8.31 17.96
C ALA A 207 2.08 9.27 17.49
N ALA A 208 1.88 9.99 16.38
CA ALA A 208 2.84 10.96 15.86
C ALA A 208 2.76 12.35 16.54
N SER A 209 1.68 12.63 17.28
CA SER A 209 1.42 13.95 17.87
C SER A 209 2.54 14.45 18.81
N GLU A 210 3.21 13.56 19.54
CA GLU A 210 4.31 13.95 20.44
C GLU A 210 5.61 14.35 19.73
N TYR A 211 5.75 14.00 18.44
CA TYR A 211 6.93 14.31 17.63
C TYR A 211 6.69 15.51 16.68
N GLY A 212 5.44 15.93 16.51
CA GLY A 212 5.02 16.79 15.41
C GLY A 212 4.90 16.00 14.10
N PHE A 213 3.82 16.24 13.36
CA PHE A 213 3.55 15.53 12.11
C PHE A 213 2.90 16.43 11.05
N THR A 214 3.02 15.97 9.80
CA THR A 214 2.31 16.54 8.65
C THR A 214 1.57 15.43 7.92
N VAL A 215 0.29 15.66 7.62
CA VAL A 215 -0.49 14.78 6.74
C VAL A 215 -0.51 15.38 5.34
N THR A 216 -0.02 14.61 4.37
CA THR A 216 0.01 15.00 2.96
C THR A 216 -1.03 14.23 2.15
N ALA A 217 -1.58 14.91 1.15
CA ALA A 217 -2.47 14.29 0.18
C ALA A 217 -1.70 13.28 -0.68
N PRO A 218 -2.38 12.25 -1.21
CA PRO A 218 -1.83 11.49 -2.33
C PRO A 218 -1.47 12.46 -3.45
N ALA A 219 -0.30 12.29 -4.07
CA ALA A 219 -0.02 12.90 -5.36
C ALA A 219 -0.93 12.22 -6.40
N LEU A 220 -2.16 12.71 -6.53
CA LEU A 220 -3.04 12.31 -7.62
C LEU A 220 -2.32 12.73 -8.91
N LYS A 221 -1.94 11.76 -9.75
CA LYS A 221 -1.45 12.09 -11.10
C LYS A 221 -2.56 12.88 -11.78
N SER A 222 -2.27 14.14 -12.10
CA SER A 222 -3.11 14.95 -12.98
C SER A 222 -3.31 14.13 -14.24
N THR A 223 -4.53 13.66 -14.48
CA THR A 223 -4.96 13.18 -15.80
C THR A 223 -4.90 14.40 -16.72
N ALA A 224 -3.73 14.62 -17.34
CA ALA A 224 -3.64 15.50 -18.48
C ALA A 224 -4.39 14.83 -19.63
N GLU A 225 -5.40 15.56 -20.11
CA GLU A 225 -6.26 15.26 -21.26
C GLU A 225 -5.49 14.95 -22.55
#